data_AF-A0A3A9GCF0-F1
#
_entry.id   AF-A0A3A9GCF0-F1
#
_cell.length_a   1.000
_cell.length_b   1.000
_cell.length_c   1.000
_cell.angle_alpha   90.00
_cell.angle_beta   90.00
_cell.angle_gamma   90.00
#
_symmetry.space_group_name_H-M   'P 1'
#
loop_
_entity.id
_entity.type
_entity.pdbx_description
1 polymer ?
#
loop_
_entity_poly.entity_id
_entity_poly.type
_entity_poly.pdbx_seq_one_letter_code
_entity_poly.pdbx_strand_id
1 'polypeptide(L)' 'MVSQEEVRQKLIQRAEREKQTYIAKQIGVPKQLISDFKLGKKRLWESTLIALNDYLDGNPLNT' A
#
# COMPACT_ATOMS: atom_id res chain seq x y z
N MET A 1 12.29 -10.98 -0.19
CA MET A 1 11.47 -10.38 -1.27
C MET A 1 10.08 -10.11 -0.72
N VAL A 2 9.54 -8.92 -0.94
CA VAL A 2 8.18 -8.57 -0.48
C VAL A 2 7.15 -9.19 -1.44
N SER A 3 6.17 -9.93 -0.91
CA SER A 3 5.13 -10.57 -1.73
C SER A 3 3.99 -9.60 -2.08
N GLN A 4 3.57 -9.60 -3.35
CA GLN A 4 2.43 -8.80 -3.80
C GLN A 4 1.14 -9.17 -3.05
N GLU A 5 0.92 -10.47 -2.83
CA GLU A 5 -0.31 -10.94 -2.20
C GLU A 5 -0.34 -10.61 -0.71
N GLU A 6 0.77 -10.78 0.00
CA GLU A 6 0.86 -10.44 1.42
C GLU A 6 0.60 -8.94 1.65
N VAL A 7 1.23 -8.07 0.87
CA VAL A 7 1.01 -6.62 0.95
C VAL A 7 -0.43 -6.24 0.60
N ARG A 8 -1.03 -6.92 -0.38
CA ARG A 8 -2.43 -6.69 -0.75
C ARG A 8 -3.37 -7.05 0.40
N GLN A 9 -3.15 -8.16 1.09
CA GLN A 9 -3.94 -8.55 2.26
C GLN A 9 -3.77 -7.55 3.42
N LYS A 10 -2.54 -7.11 3.70
CA LYS A 10 -2.29 -6.04 4.69
C LYS A 10 -3.05 -4.76 4.32
N LEU A 11 -3.04 -4.37 3.05
CA LEU A 11 -3.76 -3.19 2.57
C LEU A 11 -5.28 -3.33 2.73
N ILE A 12 -5.85 -4.51 2.44
CA ILE A 12 -7.27 -4.80 2.62
C ILE A 12 -7.67 -4.60 4.09
N GLN A 13 -6.92 -5.21 5.01
CA GLN A 13 -7.17 -5.08 6.45
C GLN A 13 -7.02 -3.62 6.91
N ARG A 14 -5.98 -2.91 6.45
CA ARG A 14 -5.77 -1.51 6.84
C ARG A 14 -6.88 -0.60 6.35
N ALA A 15 -7.42 -0.86 5.16
CA ALA A 15 -8.48 -0.07 4.54
C ALA A 15 -9.82 -0.13 5.29
N GLU A 16 -10.00 -1.03 6.26
CA GLU A 16 -11.16 -1.06 7.17
C GLU A 16 -11.16 0.12 8.15
N ARG A 17 -9.99 0.61 8.53
CA ARG A 17 -9.81 1.69 9.52
C ARG A 17 -9.17 2.96 8.97
N GLU A 18 -8.50 2.88 7.83
CA GLU A 18 -7.73 3.98 7.25
C GLU A 18 -8.13 4.28 5.81
N LYS A 19 -8.35 5.56 5.50
CA LYS A 19 -8.74 5.97 4.15
C LYS A 19 -7.58 5.74 3.18
N GLN A 20 -7.86 5.04 2.08
CA GLN A 20 -6.87 4.80 1.01
C GLN A 20 -6.24 6.10 0.46
N THR A 21 -6.97 7.22 0.48
CA THR A 21 -6.44 8.53 0.08
C THR A 21 -5.30 9.01 0.99
N TYR A 22 -5.36 8.70 2.29
CA TYR A 22 -4.31 9.03 3.24
C TYR A 22 -3.09 8.12 3.02
N ILE A 23 -3.31 6.80 2.90
CA ILE A 23 -2.25 5.82 2.59
C ILE A 23 -1.48 6.24 1.33
N ALA A 24 -2.21 6.52 0.24
CA ALA A 24 -1.64 6.94 -1.03
C ALA A 24 -0.81 8.24 -0.91
N LYS A 25 -1.29 9.20 -0.10
CA LYS A 25 -0.56 10.43 0.19
C LYS A 25 0.75 10.17 0.95
N GLN A 26 0.75 9.27 1.94
CA GLN A 26 1.92 8.96 2.76
C GLN A 26 3.05 8.32 1.96
N ILE A 27 2.71 7.44 1.01
CA ILE A 27 3.69 6.76 0.15
C ILE A 27 3.95 7.48 -1.19
N GLY A 28 3.33 8.65 -1.41
CA GLY A 28 3.57 9.48 -2.60
C GLY A 28 3.05 8.92 -3.92
N VAL A 29 1.91 8.22 -3.93
CA VAL A 29 1.33 7.63 -5.16
C VAL A 29 -0.12 8.05 -5.41
N PRO A 30 -0.63 7.90 -6.64
CA PRO A 30 -2.03 8.14 -6.93
C PRO A 30 -2.96 7.20 -6.16
N LYS A 31 -4.05 7.72 -5.59
CA LYS A 31 -5.11 6.92 -4.94
C LYS A 31 -5.58 5.75 -5.83
N GLN A 32 -5.72 5.99 -7.13
CA GLN A 32 -6.20 4.97 -8.07
C GLN A 32 -5.25 3.75 -8.11
N LEU A 33 -3.94 3.97 -8.00
CA LEU A 33 -2.96 2.87 -7.96
C LEU A 33 -3.21 1.94 -6.76
N ILE A 34 -3.51 2.52 -5.59
CA ILE A 34 -3.82 1.76 -4.37
C ILE A 34 -5.16 1.04 -4.48
N SER A 35 -6.17 1.70 -5.06
CA SER A 35 -7.47 1.07 -5.31
C SER A 35 -7.35 -0.12 -6.27
N ASP A 36 -6.64 0.03 -7.38
CA ASP A 36 -6.47 -1.02 -8.39
C ASP A 36 -5.65 -2.19 -7.84
N PHE A 37 -4.60 -1.92 -7.06
CA PHE A 37 -3.83 -2.95 -6.39
C PHE A 37 -4.67 -3.72 -5.36
N LYS A 38 -5.43 -3.02 -4.51
CA LYS A 38 -6.32 -3.65 -3.51
C LYS A 38 -7.33 -4.60 -4.17
N LEU A 39 -7.91 -4.17 -5.29
CA LEU A 39 -8.88 -4.94 -6.08
C LEU A 39 -8.23 -6.08 -6.91
N GLY A 40 -6.91 -6.26 -6.84
CA GLY A 40 -6.20 -7.29 -7.61
C GLY A 40 -6.11 -6.99 -9.11
N LYS A 41 -6.46 -5.78 -9.55
CA LYS A 41 -6.45 -5.37 -10.97
C LYS A 41 -5.05 -5.09 -11.49
N LYS A 42 -4.11 -4.78 -10.60
CA LYS A 42 -2.75 -4.35 -10.95
C LYS A 42 -1.74 -4.87 -9.93
N ARG A 43 -0.51 -5.13 -10.38
CA ARG A 43 0.67 -5.37 -9.53
C ARG A 43 1.45 -4.08 -9.35
N LEU A 44 2.08 -3.91 -8.21
CA LEU A 44 2.94 -2.76 -7.93
C LEU A 44 4.36 -3.00 -8.42
N TRP A 45 5.05 -1.92 -8.80
CA TRP A 45 6.51 -1.95 -8.98
C TRP A 45 7.18 -2.22 -7.63
N GLU A 46 8.37 -2.82 -7.66
CA GLU A 46 9.07 -3.25 -6.45
C GLU A 46 9.25 -2.11 -5.44
N SER A 47 9.70 -0.94 -5.87
CA SER A 47 9.86 0.25 -5.01
C SER A 47 8.55 0.69 -4.35
N THR A 48 7.45 0.72 -5.10
CA THR A 48 6.12 1.06 -4.57
C THR A 48 5.58 -0.02 -3.63
N LEU A 49 5.85 -1.29 -3.92
CA LEU A 49 5.44 -2.42 -3.09
C LEU A 49 6.16 -2.39 -1.73
N ILE A 50 7.47 -2.10 -1.73
CA ILE A 50 8.27 -1.94 -0.51
C ILE A 50 7.75 -0.75 0.30
N ALA A 51 7.59 0.43 -0.31
CA ALA A 51 7.09 1.61 0.38
C ALA A 51 5.70 1.40 1.00
N LEU A 52 4.80 0.70 0.30
CA LEU A 52 3.50 0.34 0.84
C LEU A 52 3.63 -0.67 1.99
N ASN A 53 4.48 -1.69 1.86
CA ASN A 53 4.69 -2.67 2.92
C ASN A 53 5.22 -2.02 4.21
N ASP A 54 6.24 -1.17 4.08
CA ASP A 54 6.87 -0.49 5.22
C ASP A 54 5.85 0.39 5.96
N TYR A 55 5.04 1.14 5.22
CA TYR A 55 3.95 1.93 5.78
C TYR A 55 2.90 1.05 6.51
N LEU A 56 2.54 -0.09 5.93
CA LEU A 56 1.53 -1.00 6.49
C LEU A 56 2.03 -1.74 7.74
N ASP A 57 3.34 -2.04 7.80
CA ASP A 57 4.01 -2.63 8.96
C ASP A 57 4.22 -1.62 10.11
N GLY A 58 3.86 -0.35 9.89
CA GLY A 58 3.99 0.70 10.89
C GLY A 58 5.42 1.17 11.07
N ASN A 59 6.27 1.00 10.04
CA ASN A 59 7.58 1.60 9.97
C ASN A 59 7.38 3.02 9.41
N PRO A 60 7.35 4.08 10.24
CA PRO A 60 7.18 5.43 9.73
C PRO A 60 8.39 5.74 8.83
N LEU A 61 8.12 6.16 7.59
CA LEU A 61 9.10 6.89 6.79
C LEU A 61 9.54 8.07 7.67
N ASN A 62 10.79 8.03 8.14
CA ASN A 62 11.37 9.06 8.99
C ASN A 62 11.03 10.45 8.44
N THR A 63 10.29 11.22 9.24
CA THR A 63 10.10 12.67 9.13
C THR A 63 11.41 13.42 9.04
#